data_AF-A0A4W5NMF7-F1
#
_entry.id   AF-A0A4W5NMF7-F1
#
_cell.length_a   1.000
_cell.length_b   1.000
_cell.length_c   1.000
_cell.angle_alpha   90.00
_cell.angle_beta   90.00
_cell.angle_gamma   90.00
#
_symmetry.space_group_name_H-M   'P 1'
#
loop_
_entity.id
_entity.type
_entity.pdbx_description
1 polymer ?
#
loop_
_entity_poly.entity_id
_entity_poly.type
_entity_poly.pdbx_seq_one_letter_code
_entity_poly.pdbx_strand_id
1 'polypeptide(L)'
;MRRQSVTTTYSRQSGHPKSSCRPRKECKQIYVQDVLREKIAGEVLSVLHQKEGHLYVCGGVNMAQGVTLAVQEILSSQLGPFGPTKDSEEVP
;
A
#
# COMPACT_ATOMS: atom_id res chain seq x y z
N MET A 1 10.65 -24.37 2.54
CA MET A 1 10.99 -23.15 3.34
C MET A 1 10.02 -22.04 2.96
N ARG A 2 9.16 -21.56 3.88
CA ARG A 2 8.36 -20.34 3.64
C ARG A 2 9.30 -19.14 3.75
N ARG A 3 9.45 -18.37 2.68
CA ARG A 3 10.22 -17.12 2.69
C ARG A 3 9.36 -16.09 3.42
N GLN A 4 9.79 -15.65 4.60
CA GLN A 4 9.18 -14.52 5.29
C GLN A 4 9.92 -13.25 4.87
N SER A 5 9.21 -12.24 4.40
CA SER A 5 9.75 -10.92 4.07
C SER A 5 9.25 -9.91 5.09
N VAL A 6 10.16 -9.09 5.64
CA VAL A 6 9.81 -8.01 6.58
C VAL A 6 10.23 -6.70 5.94
N THR A 7 9.28 -5.79 5.75
CA THR A 7 9.55 -4.45 5.21
C THR A 7 9.16 -3.39 6.22
N THR A 8 10.15 -2.71 6.78
CA THR A 8 9.96 -1.65 7.78
C THR A 8 10.01 -0.27 7.13
N THR A 9 9.14 0.65 7.57
CA THR A 9 9.14 2.06 7.16
C THR A 9 9.35 2.95 8.38
N TYR A 10 10.05 4.07 8.19
CA TYR A 10 10.32 5.02 9.25
C TYR A 10 9.87 6.40 8.82
N SER A 11 8.74 6.86 9.37
CA SER A 11 8.15 8.17 9.00
C SER A 11 9.02 9.37 9.39
N ARG A 12 9.91 9.21 10.38
CA ARG A 12 10.75 10.28 10.94
C ARG A 12 12.26 10.01 10.88
N GLN A 13 12.72 9.12 10.01
CA GLN A 13 14.15 8.82 9.92
C GLN A 13 14.95 10.04 9.42
N SER A 14 15.85 10.52 10.28
CA SER A 14 16.78 11.59 9.95
C SER A 14 18.14 10.96 9.66
N GLY A 15 18.70 11.09 8.45
CA GLY A 15 19.98 10.42 8.18
C GLY A 15 20.65 10.54 6.80
N HIS A 16 20.07 11.19 5.79
CA HIS A 16 20.89 11.56 4.62
C HIS A 16 21.84 12.71 5.01
N PRO A 17 23.11 12.72 4.56
CA PRO A 17 24.12 13.66 5.03
C PRO A 17 23.64 15.10 4.80
N LYS A 18 23.41 15.81 5.91
CA LYS A 18 22.88 17.18 5.99
C LYS A 18 23.98 18.22 5.73
N SER A 19 24.76 18.10 4.66
CA SER A 19 25.75 19.14 4.32
C SER A 19 25.23 20.19 3.33
N SER A 20 24.05 20.01 2.73
CA SER A 20 23.51 20.97 1.74
C SER A 20 22.05 21.43 1.95
N CYS A 21 21.33 20.95 2.97
CA CYS A 21 19.92 21.29 3.15
C CYS A 21 19.68 22.23 4.35
N ARG A 22 19.22 23.46 4.06
CA ARG A 22 18.78 24.50 5.02
C ARG A 22 17.67 24.00 5.99
N PRO A 23 17.47 24.64 7.16
CA PRO A 23 16.51 24.15 8.15
C PRO A 23 15.08 24.28 7.62
N ARG A 24 14.30 23.19 7.76
CA ARG A 24 12.83 23.03 7.58
C ARG A 24 12.22 22.53 6.26
N LYS A 25 12.94 22.31 5.16
CA LYS A 25 12.29 21.74 3.94
C LYS A 25 12.71 20.30 3.63
N GLU A 26 11.72 19.42 3.73
CA GLU A 26 11.56 18.18 2.95
C GLU A 26 12.39 16.95 3.37
N CYS A 27 12.18 16.46 4.59
CA CYS A 27 12.28 15.01 4.82
C CYS A 27 10.97 14.37 4.34
N LYS A 28 11.00 13.64 3.20
CA LYS A 28 9.83 12.87 2.73
C LYS A 28 9.46 11.86 3.81
N GLN A 29 8.27 12.00 4.40
CA GLN A 29 7.74 11.00 5.32
C GLN A 29 7.28 9.79 4.51
N ILE A 30 7.74 8.60 4.88
CA ILE A 30 7.36 7.35 4.23
C ILE A 30 6.50 6.52 5.19
N TYR A 31 5.31 6.16 4.74
CA TYR A 31 4.34 5.35 5.46
C TYR A 31 4.17 3.96 4.82
N VAL A 32 3.41 3.10 5.48
CA VAL A 32 3.16 1.71 5.03
C VAL A 32 2.49 1.69 3.65
N GLN A 33 1.54 2.59 3.41
CA GLN A 33 0.87 2.74 2.12
C GLN A 33 1.83 3.12 0.97
N ASP A 34 2.91 3.86 1.26
CA ASP A 34 3.90 4.22 0.25
C ASP A 34 4.74 3.01 -0.14
N VAL A 35 5.12 2.20 0.85
CA VAL A 35 5.85 0.95 0.60
C VAL A 35 5.00 -0.06 -0.16
N LEU A 36 3.70 -0.15 0.13
CA LEU A 36 2.77 -0.98 -0.63
C LEU A 36 2.81 -0.65 -2.11
N ARG A 37 2.78 0.65 -2.47
CA ARG A 37 2.85 1.12 -3.86
C ARG A 37 4.23 0.97 -4.48
N GLU A 38 5.27 1.44 -3.81
CA GLU A 38 6.60 1.60 -4.40
C GLU A 38 7.41 0.29 -4.42
N LYS A 39 7.19 -0.63 -3.48
CA LYS A 39 8.07 -1.79 -3.27
C LYS A 39 7.41 -3.14 -3.46
N ILE A 40 6.15 -3.29 -3.03
CA ILE A 40 5.49 -4.61 -2.95
C ILE A 40 4.18 -4.69 -3.75
N ALA A 41 3.90 -3.74 -4.63
CA ALA A 41 2.66 -3.71 -5.42
C ALA A 41 2.44 -5.01 -6.23
N GLY A 42 3.50 -5.57 -6.82
CA GLY A 42 3.43 -6.83 -7.55
C GLY A 42 3.12 -8.04 -6.65
N GLU A 43 3.65 -8.05 -5.44
CA GLU A 43 3.36 -9.11 -4.46
C GLU A 43 1.93 -9.02 -3.95
N VAL A 44 1.45 -7.80 -3.67
CA VAL A 44 0.05 -7.53 -3.30
C VAL A 44 -0.90 -8.05 -4.37
N LEU A 45 -0.65 -7.73 -5.65
CA LEU A 45 -1.47 -8.25 -6.74
C LEU A 45 -1.42 -9.78 -6.81
N SER A 46 -0.23 -10.39 -6.76
CA SER A 46 -0.11 -11.85 -6.85
C SER A 46 -0.82 -12.55 -5.69
N VAL A 47 -0.68 -12.03 -4.47
CA VAL A 47 -1.33 -12.62 -3.29
C VAL A 47 -2.84 -12.47 -3.36
N LEU A 48 -3.36 -11.28 -3.62
CA LEU A 48 -4.80 -11.02 -3.59
C LEU A 48 -5.55 -11.54 -4.81
N HIS A 49 -4.95 -11.48 -6.00
CA HIS A 49 -5.63 -11.84 -7.26
C HIS A 49 -5.33 -13.27 -7.74
N GLN A 50 -4.08 -13.74 -7.60
CA GLN A 50 -3.68 -15.03 -8.18
C GLN A 50 -3.66 -16.18 -7.17
N LYS A 51 -3.38 -15.88 -5.89
CA LYS A 51 -3.18 -16.90 -4.85
C LYS A 51 -4.29 -16.94 -3.80
N GLU A 52 -5.33 -16.13 -3.98
CA GLU A 52 -6.47 -16.02 -3.04
C GLU A 52 -6.03 -15.83 -1.58
N GLY A 53 -4.94 -15.09 -1.37
CA GLY A 53 -4.41 -14.81 -0.05
C GLY A 53 -5.16 -13.66 0.64
N HIS A 54 -4.81 -13.42 1.90
CA HIS A 54 -5.45 -12.41 2.72
C HIS A 54 -4.46 -11.31 3.15
N LEU A 55 -4.95 -10.07 3.16
CA LEU A 55 -4.24 -8.93 3.73
C LEU A 55 -4.88 -8.57 5.07
N TYR A 56 -4.04 -8.42 6.10
CA TYR A 56 -4.47 -8.00 7.42
C TYR A 56 -3.87 -6.64 7.74
N VAL A 57 -4.68 -5.75 8.30
CA VAL A 57 -4.26 -4.40 8.70
C VAL A 57 -4.65 -4.17 10.15
N CYS A 58 -3.67 -3.83 10.98
CA CYS A 58 -3.89 -3.49 12.38
C CYS A 58 -3.27 -2.13 12.70
N GLY A 59 -3.95 -1.31 13.52
CA GLY A 59 -3.50 0.04 13.86
C GLY A 59 -4.62 1.06 13.82
N GLY A 60 -4.28 2.32 13.52
CA GLY A 60 -5.25 3.43 13.49
C GLY A 60 -6.13 3.44 12.24
N VAL A 61 -7.34 3.99 12.36
CA VAL A 61 -8.34 4.06 11.28
C VAL A 61 -7.80 4.82 10.05
N ASN A 62 -7.09 5.93 10.26
CA ASN A 62 -6.48 6.69 9.16
C ASN A 62 -5.40 5.88 8.42
N MET A 63 -4.63 5.07 9.16
CA MET A 63 -3.64 4.18 8.54
C MET A 63 -4.34 3.09 7.73
N ALA A 64 -5.40 2.48 8.28
CA ALA A 64 -6.19 1.49 7.57
C ALA A 64 -6.80 2.06 6.28
N GLN A 65 -7.41 3.24 6.35
CA GLN A 65 -7.95 3.93 5.17
C GLN A 65 -6.86 4.19 4.11
N GLY A 66 -5.69 4.68 4.53
CA GLY A 66 -4.56 4.91 3.62
C GLY A 66 -4.07 3.63 2.94
N VAL A 67 -4.04 2.51 3.66
CA VAL A 67 -3.70 1.19 3.12
C VAL A 67 -4.77 0.70 2.15
N THR A 68 -6.05 0.82 2.48
CA THR A 68 -7.17 0.43 1.59
C THR A 68 -7.10 1.18 0.25
N LEU A 69 -6.89 2.50 0.29
CA LEU A 69 -6.77 3.30 -0.93
C LEU A 69 -5.55 2.87 -1.77
N ALA A 70 -4.40 2.61 -1.14
CA ALA A 70 -3.21 2.14 -1.84
C ALA A 70 -3.43 0.77 -2.51
N VAL A 71 -4.12 -0.15 -1.84
CA VAL A 71 -4.45 -1.46 -2.43
C VAL A 71 -5.43 -1.29 -3.59
N GLN A 72 -6.46 -0.47 -3.43
CA GLN A 72 -7.41 -0.17 -4.52
C GLN A 72 -6.69 0.41 -5.74
N GLU A 73 -5.75 1.33 -5.54
CA GLU A 73 -4.92 1.90 -6.60
C GLU A 73 -4.08 0.82 -7.30
N ILE A 74 -3.35 0.00 -6.54
CA ILE A 74 -2.51 -1.10 -7.08
C ILE A 74 -3.33 -2.05 -7.96
N LEU A 75 -4.51 -2.47 -7.46
CA LEU A 75 -5.37 -3.37 -8.19
C LEU A 75 -5.98 -2.67 -9.41
N SER A 76 -6.42 -1.41 -9.28
CA SER A 76 -7.03 -0.66 -10.37
C SER A 76 -6.05 -0.40 -11.52
N SER A 77 -4.79 -0.14 -11.20
CA SER A 77 -3.74 0.06 -12.20
C SER A 77 -3.44 -1.19 -13.04
N GLN A 78 -3.70 -2.39 -12.52
CA GLN A 78 -3.35 -3.64 -13.22
C GLN A 78 -4.57 -4.40 -13.76
N LEU A 79 -5.74 -4.26 -13.13
CA LEU A 79 -6.97 -4.98 -13.49
C LEU A 79 -8.03 -4.07 -14.14
N GLY A 80 -7.77 -2.76 -14.22
CA GLY A 80 -8.75 -1.76 -14.63
C GLY A 80 -9.54 -1.20 -13.44
N PRO A 81 -10.28 -0.09 -13.62
CA PRO A 81 -10.99 0.56 -12.54
C PRO A 81 -11.99 -0.41 -11.90
N PHE A 82 -11.93 -0.54 -10.58
CA PHE A 82 -13.00 -1.18 -9.80
C PHE A 82 -14.23 -0.29 -9.88
N GLY A 83 -15.04 -0.50 -10.91
CA GLY A 83 -16.36 0.12 -11.01
C GLY A 83 -17.25 -0.35 -9.85
N PRO A 84 -18.35 0.37 -9.56
CA PRO A 84 -19.35 -0.14 -8.63
C PRO A 84 -19.80 -1.50 -9.13
N THR A 85 -19.70 -2.52 -8.27
CA THR A 85 -20.34 -3.81 -8.52
C THR A 85 -21.83 -3.51 -8.63
N LYS A 86 -22.35 -3.52 -9.85
CA LYS A 86 -23.79 -3.60 -10.06
C LYS A 86 -24.17 -4.99 -9.55
N ASP A 87 -24.75 -5.03 -8.36
CA ASP A 87 -25.52 -6.18 -7.92
C ASP A 87 -26.70 -6.32 -8.91
N SER A 88 -26.46 -7.09 -9.97
CA SER A 88 -27.53 -7.62 -10.81
C SER A 88 -28.27 -8.63 -9.97
N GLU A 89 -29.26 -8.16 -9.22
CA GLU A 89 -30.37 -8.98 -8.74
C GLU A 89 -31.64 -8.49 -9.43
N GLU A 90 -31.80 -8.87 -10.70
CA GLU A 90 -33.11 -9.09 -11.30
C GLU A 90 -33.14 -10.57 -11.69
N VAL A 91 -33.82 -11.36 -10.87
CA VAL A 91 -34.15 -12.78 -11.11
C VAL A 91 -35.68 -12.82 -11.20
N PRO A 92 -36.25 -13.55 -12.18
CA PRO A 92 -37.57 -13.29 -12.78
C PRO A 92 -38.78 -13.40 -11.85
#